data_AF-A0A963QT25-F1
#
_entry.id   AF-A0A963QT25-F1
#
_cell.length_a   1.000
_cell.length_b   1.000
_cell.length_c   1.000
_cell.angle_alpha   90.00
_cell.angle_beta   90.00
_cell.angle_gamma   90.00
#
_symmetry.space_group_name_H-M   'P 1'
#
loop_
_entity.id
_entity.type
_entity.pdbx_description
1 polymer ?
#
loop_
_entity_poly.entity_id
_entity_poly.type
_entity_poly.pdbx_seq_one_letter_code
_entity_poly.pdbx_strand_id
1 'polypeptide(L)'
;MIVSKARGRNFRQYLELLDLPAAESPIVACGQTGPQQGLIRMLLRMPEPWLAFFSLLLHFAWEMLQAPTYAGMAEMQHWNGVTLCLEAAFGDVGFALTAFWLASFAARSRFWFQAWPLFPAIVYMATGLLTVGFEYYYTEVSLRWTYTDLMPRVPPLGTGLSPLMQWIVIPPLALWLTRRQIQAY
;
A
#
# COMPACT_ATOMS: atom_id res chain seq x y z
N MET A 1 41.25 -70.70 -12.38
CA MET A 1 40.50 -71.78 -13.05
C MET A 1 39.04 -71.69 -12.60
N ILE A 2 38.15 -71.23 -13.51
CA ILE A 2 36.73 -71.63 -13.67
C ILE A 2 35.79 -71.31 -12.47
N VAL A 3 34.98 -70.23 -12.45
CA VAL A 3 33.74 -69.88 -13.21
C VAL A 3 32.57 -70.88 -13.08
N SER A 4 31.37 -70.33 -12.82
CA SER A 4 30.02 -70.85 -13.10
C SER A 4 29.39 -71.76 -12.04
N LYS A 5 28.10 -71.70 -11.68
CA LYS A 5 26.94 -70.91 -12.12
C LYS A 5 25.78 -71.27 -11.18
N ALA A 6 24.84 -70.33 -10.99
CA ALA A 6 23.39 -70.50 -10.79
C ALA A 6 22.87 -69.72 -9.57
N ARG A 7 21.72 -69.03 -9.61
CA ARG A 7 20.73 -68.75 -10.66
C ARG A 7 19.65 -67.91 -9.97
N GLY A 8 19.29 -66.78 -10.57
CA GLY A 8 18.03 -66.05 -10.41
C GLY A 8 17.38 -65.97 -9.03
N ARG A 9 17.63 -64.89 -8.30
CA ARG A 9 16.59 -64.28 -7.44
C ARG A 9 16.35 -62.86 -7.92
N ASN A 10 15.09 -62.58 -8.25
CA ASN A 10 14.65 -61.27 -8.70
C ASN A 10 14.83 -60.25 -7.57
N PHE A 11 15.35 -59.07 -7.91
CA PHE A 11 15.50 -57.94 -6.99
C PHE A 11 14.17 -57.55 -6.30
N ARG A 12 13.02 -57.88 -6.90
CA ARG A 12 11.68 -57.73 -6.31
C ARG A 12 11.49 -58.45 -4.97
N GLN A 13 12.14 -59.59 -4.74
CA GLN A 13 11.96 -60.34 -3.48
C GLN A 13 12.62 -59.68 -2.26
N TYR A 14 13.61 -58.81 -2.46
CA TYR A 14 14.17 -58.02 -1.35
C TYR A 14 13.31 -56.81 -0.99
N LEU A 15 12.52 -56.29 -1.95
CA LEU A 15 11.67 -55.12 -1.76
C LEU A 15 10.34 -55.44 -1.05
N GLU A 16 9.88 -56.69 -1.04
CA GLU A 16 8.68 -57.12 -0.29
C GLU A 16 8.96 -57.37 1.20
N LEU A 17 10.22 -57.59 1.59
CA LEU A 17 10.62 -57.85 2.98
C LEU A 17 10.89 -56.58 3.80
N LEU A 18 11.07 -55.46 3.11
CA LEU A 18 11.21 -54.14 3.69
C LEU A 18 9.90 -53.42 3.36
N ASP A 19 8.98 -53.39 4.31
CA ASP A 19 7.69 -52.67 4.30
C ASP A 19 7.91 -51.14 4.27
N LEU A 20 8.81 -50.69 3.39
CA LEU A 20 9.17 -49.32 3.17
C LEU A 20 8.11 -48.74 2.22
N PRO A 21 7.38 -47.69 2.64
CA PRO A 21 6.48 -47.00 1.74
C PRO A 21 7.28 -46.62 0.49
N ALA A 22 6.74 -46.97 -0.68
CA ALA A 22 7.32 -46.63 -1.97
C ALA A 22 7.75 -45.16 -1.92
N ALA A 23 9.06 -44.93 -2.06
CA ALA A 23 9.62 -43.59 -2.04
C ALA A 23 8.94 -42.76 -3.13
N GLU A 24 7.98 -41.94 -2.74
CA GLU A 24 7.44 -40.89 -3.58
C GLU A 24 8.63 -40.01 -3.97
N SER A 25 8.91 -39.98 -5.27
CA SER A 25 9.99 -39.20 -5.85
C SER A 25 9.92 -37.74 -5.38
N PRO A 26 11.02 -37.11 -4.94
CA PRO A 26 11.01 -35.71 -4.51
C PRO A 26 10.86 -34.72 -5.70
N ILE A 27 10.57 -35.20 -6.91
CA ILE A 27 10.53 -34.40 -8.14
C ILE A 27 9.19 -33.64 -8.29
N VAL A 28 8.15 -33.95 -7.50
CA VAL A 28 6.82 -33.31 -7.63
C VAL A 28 6.67 -32.01 -6.81
N ALA A 29 7.69 -31.59 -6.05
CA ALA A 29 7.63 -30.35 -5.25
C ALA A 29 8.15 -29.08 -5.96
N CYS A 30 8.43 -29.13 -7.26
CA CYS A 30 8.55 -27.91 -8.08
C CYS A 30 7.19 -27.65 -8.73
N GLY A 31 6.20 -27.30 -7.89
CA GLY A 31 4.90 -26.85 -8.35
C GLY A 31 5.10 -25.68 -9.29
N GLN A 32 4.79 -25.90 -10.56
CA GLN A 32 4.82 -24.87 -11.59
C GLN A 32 3.76 -23.83 -11.27
N THR A 33 4.10 -22.84 -10.45
CA THR A 33 3.40 -21.57 -10.46
C THR A 33 3.70 -20.95 -11.82
N GLY A 34 2.73 -20.93 -12.73
CA GLY A 34 2.90 -20.29 -14.03
C GLY A 34 3.43 -18.85 -13.84
N PRO A 35 4.13 -18.26 -14.82
CA PRO A 35 4.76 -16.93 -14.68
C PRO A 35 3.80 -15.85 -14.13
N GLN A 36 2.51 -15.96 -14.44
CA GLN A 36 1.41 -15.14 -13.93
C GLN A 36 1.22 -15.24 -12.39
N GLN A 37 1.32 -16.44 -11.82
CA GLN A 37 1.13 -16.66 -10.36
C GLN A 37 2.31 -16.12 -9.55
N GLY A 38 3.52 -16.17 -10.09
CA GLY A 38 4.70 -15.53 -9.48
C GLY A 38 4.57 -14.00 -9.48
N LEU A 39 4.15 -13.41 -10.60
CA LEU A 39 3.95 -11.97 -10.72
C LEU A 39 2.90 -11.44 -9.75
N ILE A 40 1.72 -12.07 -9.68
CA ILE A 40 0.65 -11.65 -8.76
C ILE A 40 1.11 -11.68 -7.31
N ARG A 41 1.79 -12.76 -6.89
CA ARG A 41 2.33 -12.87 -5.52
C ARG A 41 3.41 -11.82 -5.24
N MET A 42 4.22 -11.48 -6.23
CA MET A 42 5.22 -10.42 -6.11
C MET A 42 4.55 -9.05 -5.93
N LEU A 43 3.52 -8.73 -6.74
CA LEU A 43 2.77 -7.49 -6.62
C LEU A 43 2.06 -7.36 -5.26
N LEU A 44 1.43 -8.43 -4.78
CA LEU A 44 0.72 -8.44 -3.48
C LEU A 44 1.65 -8.28 -2.27
N ARG A 45 2.97 -8.51 -2.43
CA ARG A 45 3.97 -8.30 -1.38
C ARG A 45 4.56 -6.89 -1.36
N MET A 46 4.27 -6.07 -2.37
CA MET A 46 4.76 -4.70 -2.45
C MET A 46 3.87 -3.75 -1.61
N PRO A 47 4.46 -2.84 -0.81
CA PRO A 47 3.70 -1.87 -0.02
C PRO A 47 2.99 -0.81 -0.87
N GLU A 48 3.51 -0.47 -2.04
CA GLU A 48 3.00 0.59 -2.90
C GLU A 48 1.53 0.40 -3.34
N PRO A 49 1.10 -0.75 -3.90
CA PRO A 49 -0.29 -0.92 -4.32
C PRO A 49 -1.28 -0.87 -3.15
N TRP A 50 -0.91 -1.45 -2.00
CA TRP A 50 -1.75 -1.42 -0.81
C TRP A 50 -1.83 -0.02 -0.20
N LEU A 51 -0.70 0.69 -0.15
CA LEU A 51 -0.69 2.08 0.31
C LEU A 51 -1.55 2.94 -0.61
N ALA A 52 -1.40 2.82 -1.94
CA ALA A 52 -2.23 3.56 -2.89
C ALA A 52 -3.73 3.26 -2.70
N PHE A 53 -4.09 2.00 -2.52
CA PHE A 53 -5.48 1.59 -2.30
C PHE A 53 -6.07 2.16 -1.01
N PHE A 54 -5.39 1.98 0.13
CA PHE A 54 -5.89 2.49 1.41
C PHE A 54 -5.87 4.02 1.46
N SER A 55 -4.84 4.66 0.91
CA SER A 55 -4.80 6.12 0.77
C SER A 55 -5.98 6.61 -0.07
N LEU A 56 -6.28 6.01 -1.22
CA LEU A 56 -7.39 6.45 -2.07
C LEU A 56 -8.73 6.40 -1.32
N LEU A 57 -9.02 5.28 -0.65
CA LEU A 57 -10.27 5.12 0.09
C LEU A 57 -10.40 6.12 1.23
N LEU A 58 -9.33 6.29 2.01
CA LEU A 58 -9.35 7.16 3.19
C LEU A 58 -9.40 8.64 2.80
N HIS A 59 -8.60 9.07 1.81
CA HIS A 59 -8.65 10.43 1.29
C HIS A 59 -10.01 10.73 0.66
N PHE A 60 -10.54 9.85 -0.18
CA PHE A 60 -11.86 10.06 -0.80
C PHE A 60 -12.98 10.15 0.25
N ALA A 61 -12.96 9.29 1.28
CA ALA A 61 -13.93 9.38 2.37
C ALA A 61 -13.80 10.70 3.15
N TRP A 62 -12.58 11.17 3.37
CA TRP A 62 -12.32 12.45 4.01
C TRP A 62 -12.82 13.63 3.17
N GLU A 63 -12.53 13.63 1.86
CA GLU A 63 -12.99 14.63 0.90
C GLU A 63 -14.52 14.73 0.86
N MET A 64 -15.23 13.60 0.84
CA MET A 64 -16.69 13.56 0.94
C MET A 64 -17.21 14.13 2.26
N LEU A 65 -16.52 13.86 3.37
CA LEU A 65 -16.92 14.35 4.69
C LEU A 65 -16.73 15.87 4.81
N GLN A 66 -15.66 16.41 4.23
CA GLN A 66 -15.36 17.84 4.27
C GLN A 66 -16.03 18.64 3.14
N ALA A 67 -16.56 18.01 2.10
CA ALA A 67 -17.19 18.68 0.96
C ALA A 67 -18.18 19.81 1.33
N PRO A 68 -19.05 19.66 2.37
CA PRO A 68 -19.96 20.74 2.78
C PRO A 68 -19.27 22.02 3.30
N THR A 69 -17.99 21.94 3.67
CA THR A 69 -17.23 23.09 4.18
C THR A 69 -16.67 24.00 3.08
N TYR A 70 -16.69 23.54 1.82
CA TYR A 70 -16.26 24.28 0.65
C TYR A 70 -17.43 25.04 0.02
N ALA A 71 -17.21 26.31 -0.34
CA ALA A 71 -18.24 27.13 -0.96
C ALA A 71 -18.60 26.59 -2.35
N GLY A 72 -19.88 26.61 -2.72
CA GLY A 72 -20.34 26.11 -4.01
C GLY A 72 -20.52 24.60 -4.11
N MET A 73 -20.06 23.81 -3.13
CA MET A 73 -20.22 22.34 -3.17
C MET A 73 -21.64 21.88 -2.91
N ALA A 74 -22.37 22.56 -2.03
CA ALA A 74 -23.77 22.22 -1.72
C ALA A 74 -24.72 22.48 -2.89
N GLU A 75 -24.42 23.46 -3.75
CA GLU A 75 -25.20 23.76 -4.95
C GLU A 75 -24.74 22.99 -6.19
N MET A 76 -23.57 22.33 -6.13
CA MET A 76 -23.00 21.61 -7.26
C MET A 76 -23.80 20.33 -7.57
N GLN A 77 -23.92 19.99 -8.85
CA GLN A 77 -24.47 18.70 -9.26
C GLN A 77 -23.65 17.56 -8.62
N HIS A 78 -24.34 16.65 -7.93
CA HIS A 78 -23.75 15.53 -7.17
C HIS A 78 -22.60 14.81 -7.90
N TRP A 79 -22.80 14.45 -9.18
CA TRP A 79 -21.77 13.77 -9.97
C TRP A 79 -20.50 14.59 -10.19
N ASN A 80 -20.63 15.91 -10.33
CA ASN A 80 -19.47 16.79 -10.48
C ASN A 80 -18.71 16.91 -9.15
N GLY A 81 -19.43 17.00 -8.02
CA GLY A 81 -18.82 17.02 -6.69
C GLY A 81 -18.05 15.73 -6.37
N VAL A 82 -18.64 14.57 -6.67
CA VAL A 82 -17.98 13.26 -6.52
C VAL A 82 -16.73 13.17 -7.39
N THR A 83 -16.81 13.59 -8.66
CA THR A 83 -15.67 13.55 -9.58
C THR A 83 -14.53 14.44 -9.11
N LEU A 84 -14.85 15.65 -8.66
CA LEU A 84 -13.87 16.61 -8.14
C LEU A 84 -13.17 16.09 -6.88
N CYS A 85 -13.92 15.53 -5.94
CA CYS A 85 -13.34 14.94 -4.75
C CYS A 85 -12.51 13.68 -5.04
N LEU A 86 -12.89 12.92 -6.08
CA LEU A 86 -12.10 11.80 -6.55
C LEU A 86 -10.78 12.27 -7.17
N GLU A 87 -10.80 13.33 -7.99
CA GLU A 87 -9.58 13.96 -8.54
C GLU A 87 -8.66 14.48 -7.42
N ALA A 88 -9.23 15.11 -6.38
CA ALA A 88 -8.49 15.55 -5.21
C ALA A 88 -7.82 14.36 -4.49
N ALA A 89 -8.59 13.31 -4.19
CA ALA A 89 -8.08 12.11 -3.54
C ALA A 89 -6.98 11.41 -4.37
N PHE A 90 -7.07 11.42 -5.71
CA PHE A 90 -5.99 10.91 -6.56
C PHE A 90 -4.70 11.74 -6.43
N GLY A 91 -4.82 13.06 -6.33
CA GLY A 91 -3.69 13.94 -6.03
C GLY A 91 -3.02 13.58 -4.71
N ASP A 92 -3.81 13.39 -3.65
CA ASP A 92 -3.31 13.00 -2.34
C ASP A 92 -2.61 11.64 -2.33
N VAL A 93 -3.13 10.66 -3.07
CA VAL A 93 -2.46 9.36 -3.25
C VAL A 93 -1.07 9.54 -3.86
N GLY A 94 -0.94 10.40 -4.87
CA GLY A 94 0.35 10.71 -5.48
C GLY A 94 1.34 11.30 -4.47
N PHE A 95 0.87 12.21 -3.62
CA PHE A 95 1.69 12.78 -2.54
C PHE A 95 2.05 11.75 -1.46
N ALA A 96 1.11 10.89 -1.05
CA ALA A 96 1.33 9.83 -0.07
C ALA A 96 2.39 8.82 -0.56
N LEU A 97 2.34 8.44 -1.84
CA LEU A 97 3.35 7.58 -2.47
C LEU A 97 4.72 8.27 -2.55
N THR A 98 4.74 9.56 -2.90
CA THR A 98 5.98 10.35 -2.95
C THR A 98 6.63 10.43 -1.57
N ALA A 99 5.85 10.76 -0.54
CA ALA A 99 6.30 10.77 0.85
C ALA A 99 6.84 9.39 1.28
N PHE A 100 6.15 8.31 0.89
CA PHE A 100 6.59 6.95 1.16
C PHE A 100 7.92 6.61 0.49
N TRP A 101 8.13 7.01 -0.75
CA TRP A 101 9.39 6.78 -1.46
C TRP A 101 10.55 7.56 -0.84
N LEU A 102 10.33 8.82 -0.45
CA LEU A 102 11.35 9.61 0.26
C LEU A 102 11.71 8.98 1.62
N ALA A 103 10.72 8.52 2.37
CA ALA A 103 10.96 7.80 3.62
C ALA A 103 11.69 6.47 3.39
N SER A 104 11.34 5.75 2.33
CA SER A 104 12.01 4.49 1.94
C SER A 104 13.46 4.73 1.53
N PHE A 105 13.73 5.84 0.85
CA PHE A 105 15.09 6.27 0.50
C PHE A 105 15.89 6.61 1.76
N ALA A 106 15.31 7.39 2.67
CA ALA A 106 15.91 7.73 3.97
C ALA A 106 16.21 6.48 4.82
N ALA A 107 15.32 5.48 4.78
CA ALA A 107 15.49 4.21 5.49
C ALA A 107 16.38 3.19 4.75
N ARG A 108 16.70 3.43 3.47
CA ARG A 108 17.31 2.44 2.55
C ARG A 108 16.55 1.11 2.50
N SER A 109 15.24 1.14 2.74
CA SER A 109 14.37 -0.03 2.78
C SER A 109 12.93 0.36 2.49
N ARG A 110 12.24 -0.41 1.65
CA ARG A 110 10.79 -0.25 1.40
C ARG A 110 9.93 -0.70 2.58
N PHE A 111 10.47 -1.51 3.50
CA PHE A 111 9.72 -2.08 4.63
C PHE A 111 10.01 -1.36 5.96
N TRP A 112 10.49 -0.12 5.89
CA TRP A 112 10.87 0.68 7.05
C TRP A 112 9.76 0.79 8.11
N PHE A 113 8.50 0.84 7.67
CA PHE A 113 7.30 0.93 8.52
C PHE A 113 7.06 -0.32 9.42
N GLN A 114 7.79 -1.41 9.22
CA GLN A 114 7.73 -2.58 10.11
C GLN A 114 8.36 -2.29 11.49
N ALA A 115 9.42 -1.48 11.52
CA ALA A 115 10.12 -1.12 12.75
C ALA A 115 9.76 0.28 13.27
N TRP A 116 8.98 1.06 12.52
CA TRP A 116 8.65 2.47 12.82
C TRP A 116 9.86 3.32 13.25
N PRO A 117 10.96 3.32 12.47
CA PRO A 117 12.11 4.15 12.79
C PRO A 117 11.72 5.63 12.75
N LEU A 118 12.16 6.39 13.76
CA LEU A 118 11.75 7.78 13.94
C LEU A 118 12.10 8.67 12.74
N PHE A 119 13.31 8.56 12.19
CA PHE A 119 13.76 9.43 11.10
C PHE A 119 12.96 9.25 9.79
N PRO A 120 12.79 8.04 9.23
CA PRO A 120 11.89 7.82 8.08
C PRO A 120 10.43 8.20 8.34
N ALA A 121 9.92 7.97 9.56
CA ALA A 121 8.57 8.38 9.93
C ALA A 121 8.42 9.92 9.91
N ILE A 122 9.42 10.65 10.41
CA ILE A 122 9.45 12.13 10.31
C ILE A 122 9.50 12.57 8.85
N VAL A 123 10.36 11.96 8.02
CA VAL A 123 10.44 12.29 6.57
C VAL A 123 9.08 12.07 5.89
N TYR A 124 8.41 10.95 6.19
CA TYR A 124 7.09 10.63 5.67
C TYR A 124 6.06 11.71 6.05
N MET A 125 5.97 12.04 7.34
CA MET A 125 5.01 13.04 7.84
C MET A 125 5.33 14.45 7.34
N ALA A 126 6.59 14.86 7.36
CA ALA A 126 7.03 16.18 6.93
C ALA A 126 6.77 16.40 5.43
N THR A 127 7.02 15.40 4.59
CA THR A 127 6.72 15.50 3.15
C THR A 127 5.24 15.73 2.93
N GLY A 128 4.38 14.98 3.63
CA GLY A 128 2.94 15.15 3.55
C GLY A 128 2.47 16.55 3.97
N LEU A 129 2.95 17.03 5.12
CA LEU A 129 2.63 18.36 5.63
C LEU A 129 3.12 19.50 4.71
N LEU A 130 4.24 19.32 4.00
CA LEU A 130 4.71 20.30 3.01
C LEU A 130 3.73 20.45 1.84
N THR A 131 2.93 19.42 1.53
CA THR A 131 1.94 19.50 0.47
C THR A 131 0.73 20.36 0.84
N VAL A 132 0.47 20.56 2.12
CA VAL A 132 -0.49 21.57 2.59
C VAL A 132 -0.06 22.99 2.18
N GLY A 133 1.24 23.21 1.97
CA GLY A 133 1.74 24.45 1.36
C GLY A 133 1.27 24.66 -0.09
N PHE A 134 1.04 23.58 -0.86
CA PHE A 134 0.40 23.69 -2.18
C PHE A 134 -1.08 24.04 -2.06
N GLU A 135 -1.75 23.60 -1.00
CA GLU A 135 -3.14 23.99 -0.78
C GLU A 135 -3.28 25.49 -0.53
N TYR A 136 -2.40 26.08 0.29
CA TYR A 136 -2.30 27.53 0.45
C TYR A 136 -2.13 28.24 -0.91
N TYR A 137 -1.29 27.67 -1.78
CA TYR A 137 -1.12 28.19 -3.14
C TYR A 137 -2.42 28.11 -3.95
N TYR A 138 -3.17 27.00 -3.86
CA TYR A 138 -4.41 26.87 -4.63
C TYR A 138 -5.57 27.72 -4.08
N THR A 139 -5.70 27.89 -2.76
CA THR A 139 -6.78 28.65 -2.14
C THR A 139 -6.52 30.16 -2.13
N GLU A 140 -5.31 30.59 -1.78
CA GLU A 140 -5.01 32.02 -1.57
C GLU A 140 -4.36 32.68 -2.80
N VAL A 141 -3.64 31.92 -3.64
CA VAL A 141 -2.97 32.45 -4.84
C VAL A 141 -3.77 32.18 -6.11
N SER A 142 -4.26 30.94 -6.29
CA SER A 142 -4.98 30.57 -7.51
C SER A 142 -6.51 30.79 -7.46
N LEU A 143 -7.07 31.04 -6.26
CA LEU A 143 -8.50 31.23 -6.00
C LEU A 143 -9.40 30.12 -6.59
N ARG A 144 -8.86 28.92 -6.79
CA ARG A 144 -9.56 27.83 -7.46
C ARG A 144 -10.74 27.31 -6.63
N TRP A 145 -10.65 27.45 -5.30
CA TRP A 145 -11.67 27.07 -4.34
C TRP A 145 -11.69 28.07 -3.18
N THR A 146 -12.87 28.36 -2.64
CA THR A 146 -13.04 29.26 -1.48
C THR A 146 -13.71 28.51 -0.33
N TYR A 147 -13.19 28.71 0.88
CA TYR A 147 -13.77 28.11 2.09
C TYR A 147 -15.01 28.89 2.54
N THR A 148 -15.99 28.17 3.08
CA THR A 148 -17.11 28.80 3.82
C THR A 148 -16.68 29.20 5.23
N ASP A 149 -17.54 29.94 5.93
CA ASP A 149 -17.36 30.27 7.36
C ASP A 149 -17.34 29.02 8.28
N LEU A 150 -17.77 27.86 7.77
CA LEU A 150 -17.77 26.60 8.52
C LEU A 150 -16.38 25.97 8.63
N MET A 151 -15.41 26.37 7.81
CA MET A 151 -14.05 25.83 7.85
C MET A 151 -13.18 26.69 8.77
N PRO A 152 -12.78 26.20 9.96
CA PRO A 152 -11.86 26.93 10.82
C PRO A 152 -10.51 27.04 10.12
N ARG A 153 -10.02 28.25 9.93
CA ARG A 153 -8.68 28.49 9.39
C ARG A 153 -7.66 28.45 10.52
N VAL A 154 -6.44 28.02 10.21
CA VAL A 154 -5.34 27.99 11.19
C VAL A 154 -4.33 29.10 10.87
N PRO A 155 -4.37 30.26 11.56
CA PRO A 155 -3.26 31.22 11.53
C PRO A 155 -2.06 30.54 12.23
N PRO A 156 -0.83 30.46 11.66
CA PRO A 156 -0.21 31.27 10.61
C PRO A 156 -0.15 30.64 9.21
N LEU A 157 -0.74 29.45 9.00
CA LEU A 157 -0.62 28.68 7.74
C LEU A 157 -1.61 29.14 6.66
N GLY A 158 -2.68 29.85 7.03
CA GLY A 158 -3.68 30.37 6.09
C GLY A 158 -4.60 29.32 5.45
N THR A 159 -4.34 28.03 5.66
CA THR A 159 -5.16 26.90 5.19
C THR A 159 -6.28 26.52 6.19
N GLY A 160 -7.26 25.75 5.72
CA GLY A 160 -8.29 25.14 6.54
C GLY A 160 -7.75 24.08 7.49
N LEU A 161 -8.42 23.88 8.63
CA LEU A 161 -8.06 22.87 9.62
C LEU A 161 -8.25 21.43 9.09
N SER A 162 -9.29 21.19 8.29
CA SER A 162 -9.60 19.84 7.80
C SER A 162 -8.48 19.22 6.95
N PRO A 163 -7.89 19.93 5.97
CA PRO A 163 -6.74 19.43 5.21
C PRO A 163 -5.49 19.14 6.06
N LEU A 164 -5.23 19.93 7.10
CA LEU A 164 -4.16 19.65 8.06
C LEU A 164 -4.45 18.35 8.82
N MET A 165 -5.69 18.18 9.28
CA MET A 165 -6.12 16.96 9.97
C MET A 165 -6.07 15.74 9.03
N GLN A 166 -6.41 15.91 7.76
CA GLN A 166 -6.27 14.88 6.73
C GLN A 166 -4.83 14.36 6.68
N TRP A 167 -3.84 15.24 6.58
CA TRP A 167 -2.42 14.85 6.56
C TRP A 167 -1.86 14.32 7.88
N ILE A 168 -2.47 14.66 9.01
CA ILE A 168 -2.08 14.12 10.32
C ILE A 168 -2.67 12.72 10.54
N VAL A 169 -3.89 12.47 10.07
CA VAL A 169 -4.64 11.25 10.38
C VAL A 169 -4.51 10.19 9.28
N ILE A 170 -4.71 10.57 8.01
CA ILE A 170 -4.84 9.62 6.91
C ILE A 170 -3.53 8.91 6.57
N PRO A 171 -2.37 9.57 6.39
CA PRO A 171 -1.14 8.89 6.02
C PRO A 171 -0.67 7.85 7.06
N PRO A 172 -0.65 8.14 8.38
CA PRO A 172 -0.31 7.11 9.38
C PRO A 172 -1.28 5.93 9.35
N LEU A 173 -2.58 6.18 9.21
CA LEU A 173 -3.61 5.15 9.17
C LEU A 173 -3.47 4.28 7.92
N ALA A 174 -3.27 4.87 6.75
CA ALA A 174 -3.06 4.18 5.48
C ALA A 174 -1.81 3.29 5.55
N LEU A 175 -0.69 3.83 6.07
CA LEU A 175 0.55 3.07 6.22
C LEU A 175 0.42 1.91 7.22
N TRP A 176 -0.34 2.10 8.29
CA TRP A 176 -0.63 1.05 9.25
C TRP A 176 -1.53 -0.05 8.68
N LEU A 177 -2.54 0.29 7.87
CA LEU A 177 -3.37 -0.68 7.15
C LEU A 177 -2.53 -1.49 6.16
N THR A 178 -1.67 -0.82 5.38
CA THR A 178 -0.71 -1.47 4.48
C THR A 178 0.18 -2.46 5.22
N ARG A 179 0.69 -2.07 6.39
CA ARG A 179 1.49 -2.97 7.23
C ARG A 179 0.71 -4.22 7.63
N ARG A 180 -0.53 -4.06 8.11
CA ARG A 180 -1.38 -5.18 8.51
C ARG A 180 -1.66 -6.13 7.34
N GLN A 181 -1.94 -5.57 6.17
CA GLN A 181 -2.23 -6.34 4.97
C GLN A 181 -1.02 -7.15 4.50
N ILE A 182 0.19 -6.56 4.52
CA ILE A 182 1.42 -7.28 4.14
C ILE A 182 1.73 -8.40 5.13
N GLN A 183 1.49 -8.20 6.42
CA GLN A 183 1.73 -9.21 7.45
C GLN A 183 0.77 -10.42 7.36
N ALA A 184 -0.33 -10.29 6.62
CA ALA A 184 -1.29 -11.37 6.42
C ALA A 184 -0.86 -12.38 5.33
N TYR A 185 0.21 -12.10 4.58
CA TYR A 185 0.76 -12.93 3.49
C TYR A 185 2.17 -13.47 3.80
#